data_AF-A0A534SNH2-F1
#
_entry.id   AF-A0A534SNH2-F1
#
_cell.length_a   1.000
_cell.length_b   1.000
_cell.length_c   1.000
_cell.angle_alpha   90.00
_cell.angle_beta   90.00
_cell.angle_gamma   90.00
#
_symmetry.space_group_name_H-M   'P 1'
#
loop_
_entity.id
_entity.type
_entity.pdbx_description
1 polymer ?
#
loop_
_entity_poly.entity_id
_entity_poly.type
_entity_poly.pdbx_seq_one_letter_code
_entity_poly.pdbx_strand_id
1 'polypeptide(L)'
;MKNASARPSLGTVLTLAVALGAPAAWGNPCIQDARGEFRDCKAGCVEDFQVAKDACLNRDHQCVEVCRAKREDCREATGIDQAFAACDATLASAKQDCRDRFPAGSADRDRCIDQAQVVAFQCRDDAREQFGPALKRCRRQFRACARACGPPEQPDPAAVAQCKDTAKQNFRTCNANCLEDFQVAVDACLNRDHACVEQCRADRDGCRQPILDQLNSDIAACNARRDSDIQNCKNIFPDGSPEQEQCIDNAQVQAFECRDQARENARPGLESCRQAFQSCVQQCPPAS
;
A
#
# COMPACT_ATOMS: atom_id res chain seq x y z
N MET A 1 3.27 -10.99 -34.85
CA MET A 1 2.09 -10.69 -34.02
C MET A 1 2.54 -10.80 -32.57
N LYS A 2 2.77 -9.66 -31.91
CA LYS A 2 3.27 -9.59 -30.52
C LYS A 2 2.06 -9.35 -29.62
N ASN A 3 1.64 -10.37 -28.88
CA ASN A 3 0.67 -10.20 -27.80
C ASN A 3 1.34 -9.44 -26.67
N ALA A 4 0.99 -8.16 -26.52
CA ALA A 4 1.36 -7.39 -25.35
C ALA A 4 0.49 -7.88 -24.18
N SER A 5 1.03 -8.75 -23.33
CA SER A 5 0.44 -9.03 -22.02
C SER A 5 0.39 -7.74 -21.21
N ALA A 6 -0.80 -7.19 -21.05
CA ALA A 6 -1.08 -6.15 -20.08
C ALA A 6 -0.72 -6.69 -18.69
N ARG A 7 0.17 -5.98 -17.98
CA ARG A 7 0.47 -6.26 -16.57
C ARG A 7 -0.70 -5.74 -15.74
N PRO A 8 -1.43 -6.58 -15.00
CA PRO A 8 -2.49 -6.07 -14.13
C PRO A 8 -1.87 -5.23 -13.00
N SER A 9 -2.31 -3.99 -12.90
CA SER A 9 -1.95 -3.08 -11.81
C SER A 9 -2.60 -3.56 -10.52
N LEU A 10 -1.79 -3.72 -9.45
CA LEU A 10 -2.18 -4.17 -8.10
C LEU A 10 -3.24 -3.29 -7.39
N GLY A 11 -3.75 -2.24 -8.03
CA GLY A 11 -4.63 -1.23 -7.44
C GLY A 11 -6.13 -1.39 -7.71
N THR A 12 -6.61 -2.56 -8.13
CA THR A 12 -7.94 -2.74 -8.75
C THR A 12 -8.98 -3.51 -7.92
N VAL A 13 -8.57 -4.11 -6.81
CA VAL A 13 -9.35 -5.11 -6.04
C VAL A 13 -10.56 -4.54 -5.29
N LEU A 14 -10.49 -3.28 -4.84
CA LEU A 14 -11.44 -2.74 -3.85
C LEU A 14 -12.74 -2.14 -4.43
N THR A 15 -12.94 -2.21 -5.74
CA THR A 15 -13.81 -1.26 -6.45
C THR A 15 -15.20 -1.79 -6.80
N LEU A 16 -15.42 -3.11 -6.94
CA LEU A 16 -16.72 -3.63 -7.39
C LEU A 16 -17.83 -3.51 -6.34
N ALA A 17 -17.54 -3.88 -5.09
CA ALA A 17 -18.54 -3.87 -4.02
C ALA A 17 -18.91 -2.44 -3.57
N VAL A 18 -18.00 -1.46 -3.75
CA VAL A 18 -18.29 -0.03 -3.54
C VAL A 18 -19.03 0.56 -4.74
N ALA A 19 -18.78 0.04 -5.94
CA ALA A 19 -19.37 0.51 -7.18
C ALA A 19 -20.89 0.30 -7.28
N LEU A 20 -21.42 -0.76 -6.67
CA LEU A 20 -22.83 -1.12 -6.81
C LEU A 20 -23.75 -0.49 -5.74
N GLY A 21 -23.24 0.37 -4.85
CA GLY A 21 -24.08 1.12 -3.91
C GLY A 21 -24.90 0.26 -2.94
N ALA A 22 -24.61 -1.03 -2.82
CA ALA A 22 -25.27 -1.93 -1.88
C ALA A 22 -24.46 -1.92 -0.56
N PRO A 23 -24.91 -1.21 0.50
CA PRO A 23 -24.25 -1.25 1.81
C PRO A 23 -24.19 -2.66 2.41
N ALA A 24 -24.92 -3.64 1.84
CA ALA A 24 -24.92 -5.05 2.21
C ALA A 24 -23.86 -5.93 1.50
N ALA A 25 -23.21 -5.47 0.41
CA ALA A 25 -22.29 -6.32 -0.37
C ALA A 25 -21.01 -6.69 0.41
N TRP A 26 -20.56 -5.84 1.34
CA TRP A 26 -19.38 -6.11 2.17
C TRP A 26 -19.67 -7.05 3.34
N GLY A 27 -20.94 -7.28 3.67
CA GLY A 27 -21.39 -8.28 4.64
C GLY A 27 -21.82 -9.59 4.01
N ASN A 28 -21.73 -9.73 2.67
CA ASN A 28 -22.08 -10.98 1.98
C ASN A 28 -21.09 -12.08 2.38
N PRO A 29 -21.56 -13.20 2.98
CA PRO A 29 -20.72 -14.33 3.33
C PRO A 29 -19.85 -14.82 2.15
N CYS A 30 -20.41 -14.86 0.93
CA CYS A 30 -19.69 -15.27 -0.28
C CYS A 30 -18.43 -14.42 -0.55
N ILE A 31 -18.53 -13.10 -0.37
CA ILE A 31 -17.40 -12.18 -0.57
C ILE A 31 -16.40 -12.27 0.59
N GLN A 32 -16.87 -12.59 1.80
CA GLN A 32 -15.99 -12.82 2.95
C GLN A 32 -15.20 -14.12 2.80
N ASP A 33 -15.83 -15.18 2.30
CA ASP A 33 -15.17 -16.46 2.01
C ASP A 33 -14.10 -16.28 0.93
N ALA A 34 -14.45 -15.63 -0.19
CA ALA A 34 -13.50 -15.29 -1.24
C ALA A 34 -12.31 -14.46 -0.71
N ARG A 35 -12.56 -13.55 0.26
CA ARG A 35 -11.48 -12.79 0.91
C ARG A 35 -10.60 -13.66 1.80
N GLY A 36 -11.18 -14.65 2.47
CA GLY A 36 -10.44 -15.67 3.22
C GLY A 36 -9.50 -16.43 2.30
N GLU A 37 -10.03 -16.99 1.22
CA GLU A 37 -9.26 -17.73 0.21
C GLU A 37 -8.14 -16.88 -0.39
N PHE A 38 -8.42 -15.62 -0.73
CA PHE A 38 -7.38 -14.71 -1.21
C PHE A 38 -6.26 -14.50 -0.19
N ARG A 39 -6.60 -14.34 1.10
CA ARG A 39 -5.61 -14.17 2.17
C ARG A 39 -4.75 -15.41 2.32
N ASP A 40 -5.35 -16.60 2.26
CA ASP A 40 -4.65 -17.87 2.39
C ASP A 40 -3.74 -18.13 1.19
N CYS A 41 -4.23 -17.91 -0.03
CA CYS A 41 -3.43 -17.98 -1.25
C CYS A 41 -2.23 -17.03 -1.20
N LYS A 42 -2.48 -15.77 -0.81
CA LYS A 42 -1.42 -14.78 -0.66
C LYS A 42 -0.43 -15.14 0.44
N ALA A 43 -0.88 -15.73 1.55
CA ALA A 43 0.00 -16.19 2.62
C ALA A 43 0.95 -17.27 2.09
N GLY A 44 0.46 -18.24 1.31
CA GLY A 44 1.28 -19.21 0.59
C GLY A 44 2.32 -18.56 -0.32
N CYS A 45 1.91 -17.59 -1.15
CA CYS A 45 2.87 -16.84 -1.99
C CYS A 45 3.95 -16.12 -1.17
N VAL A 46 3.60 -15.57 -0.01
CA VAL A 46 4.53 -14.89 0.89
C VAL A 46 5.52 -15.88 1.51
N GLU A 47 5.05 -17.06 1.93
CA GLU A 47 5.89 -18.14 2.46
C GLU A 47 6.90 -18.61 1.41
N ASP A 48 6.44 -18.97 0.21
CA ASP A 48 7.31 -19.37 -0.90
C ASP A 48 8.36 -18.32 -1.25
N PHE A 49 7.97 -17.04 -1.24
CA PHE A 49 8.88 -15.94 -1.46
C PHE A 49 9.94 -15.82 -0.35
N GLN A 50 9.56 -16.08 0.90
CA GLN A 50 10.48 -16.07 2.04
C GLN A 50 11.47 -17.24 1.95
N VAL A 51 10.99 -18.46 1.68
CA VAL A 51 11.81 -19.65 1.42
C VAL A 51 12.82 -19.37 0.30
N ALA A 52 12.35 -18.89 -0.85
CA ALA A 52 13.20 -18.58 -1.99
C ALA A 52 14.28 -17.54 -1.66
N LYS A 53 13.93 -16.49 -0.88
CA LYS A 53 14.90 -15.47 -0.48
C LYS A 53 15.94 -15.96 0.51
N ASP A 54 15.56 -16.83 1.43
CA ASP A 54 16.49 -17.44 2.38
C ASP A 54 17.45 -18.36 1.62
N ALA A 55 16.93 -19.15 0.67
CA ALA A 55 17.72 -19.98 -0.24
C ALA A 55 18.69 -19.14 -1.09
N CYS A 56 18.26 -18.00 -1.64
CA CYS A 56 19.16 -17.08 -2.37
C CYS A 56 20.34 -16.58 -1.53
N LEU A 57 20.24 -16.63 -0.20
CA LEU A 57 21.29 -16.22 0.74
C LEU A 57 22.02 -17.41 1.36
N ASN A 58 21.78 -18.64 0.88
CA ASN A 58 22.26 -19.90 1.47
C ASN A 58 21.93 -20.00 2.97
N ARG A 59 20.73 -19.56 3.37
CA ARG A 59 20.27 -19.63 4.75
C ARG A 59 19.24 -20.74 4.91
N ASP A 60 19.34 -21.45 6.02
CA ASP A 60 18.30 -22.39 6.43
C ASP A 60 17.01 -21.63 6.75
N HIS A 61 15.93 -21.99 6.05
CA HIS A 61 14.65 -21.29 6.17
C HIS A 61 14.06 -21.45 7.57
N GLN A 62 14.10 -22.65 8.15
CA GLN A 62 13.54 -22.93 9.48
C GLN A 62 14.26 -22.13 10.58
N CYS A 63 15.59 -21.99 10.48
CA CYS A 63 16.35 -21.10 11.36
C CYS A 63 15.94 -19.63 11.20
N VAL A 64 15.77 -19.15 9.96
CA VAL A 64 15.35 -17.77 9.72
C VAL A 64 13.93 -17.51 10.21
N GLU A 65 13.01 -18.48 10.14
CA GLU A 65 11.66 -18.39 10.72
C GLU A 65 11.70 -18.12 12.23
N VAL A 66 12.56 -18.82 12.98
CA VAL A 66 12.77 -18.53 14.41
C VAL A 66 13.26 -17.09 14.63
N CYS A 67 14.12 -16.57 13.74
CA CYS A 67 14.54 -15.18 13.78
C CYS A 67 13.39 -14.20 13.45
N ARG A 68 12.50 -14.56 12.51
CA ARG A 68 11.31 -13.77 12.15
C ARG A 68 10.34 -13.68 13.33
N ALA A 69 10.05 -14.79 13.99
CA ALA A 69 9.23 -14.84 15.21
C ALA A 69 9.80 -13.94 16.32
N LYS A 70 11.10 -14.07 16.65
CA LYS A 70 11.76 -13.18 17.63
C LYS A 70 11.69 -11.70 17.27
N ARG A 71 11.72 -11.38 15.97
CA ARG A 71 11.59 -10.01 15.49
C ARG A 71 10.16 -9.50 15.66
N GLU A 72 9.17 -10.35 15.45
CA GLU A 72 7.76 -10.06 15.69
C GLU A 72 7.51 -9.77 17.16
N ASP A 73 7.96 -10.65 18.07
CA ASP A 73 7.89 -10.44 19.52
C ASP A 73 8.55 -9.11 19.93
N CYS A 74 9.74 -8.83 19.38
CA CYS A 74 10.46 -7.58 19.65
C CYS A 74 9.68 -6.35 19.16
N ARG A 75 9.01 -6.43 18.01
CA ARG A 75 8.19 -5.35 17.45
C ARG A 75 6.93 -5.15 18.29
N GLU A 76 6.24 -6.22 18.64
CA GLU A 76 5.05 -6.17 19.48
C GLU A 76 5.37 -5.49 20.81
N ALA A 77 6.49 -5.88 21.44
CA ALA A 77 6.98 -5.27 22.67
C ALA A 77 7.34 -3.78 22.54
N THR A 78 7.49 -3.21 21.34
CA THR A 78 7.72 -1.76 21.21
C THR A 78 6.45 -0.94 21.38
N GLY A 79 5.25 -1.54 21.27
CA GLY A 79 3.99 -0.80 21.37
C GLY A 79 3.56 -0.06 20.09
N ILE A 80 4.28 -0.19 18.96
CA ILE A 80 3.99 0.61 17.76
C ILE A 80 2.65 0.23 17.13
N ASP A 81 2.28 -1.04 17.19
CA ASP A 81 1.06 -1.54 16.58
C ASP A 81 -0.17 -1.04 17.34
N GLN A 82 -0.07 -0.97 18.66
CA GLN A 82 -1.07 -0.36 19.53
C GLN A 82 -1.18 1.15 19.26
N ALA A 83 -0.07 1.85 19.06
CA ALA A 83 -0.08 3.27 18.72
C ALA A 83 -0.75 3.53 17.36
N PHE A 84 -0.43 2.73 16.33
CA PHE A 84 -1.10 2.84 15.03
C PHE A 84 -2.59 2.50 15.12
N ALA A 85 -2.96 1.46 15.87
CA ALA A 85 -4.36 1.12 16.10
C ALA A 85 -5.12 2.27 16.77
N ALA A 86 -4.51 2.98 17.71
CA ALA A 86 -5.10 4.16 18.34
C ALA A 86 -5.28 5.33 17.34
N CYS A 87 -4.29 5.59 16.49
CA CYS A 87 -4.40 6.59 15.43
C CYS A 87 -5.52 6.25 14.42
N ASP A 88 -5.61 4.98 14.02
CA ASP A 88 -6.63 4.52 13.07
C ASP A 88 -8.04 4.53 13.69
N ALA A 89 -8.17 4.21 14.99
CA ALA A 89 -9.42 4.36 15.73
C ALA A 89 -9.88 5.83 15.78
N THR A 90 -8.93 6.74 16.02
CA THR A 90 -9.19 8.19 16.03
C THR A 90 -9.65 8.67 14.65
N LEU A 91 -8.99 8.21 13.58
CA LEU A 91 -9.39 8.49 12.20
C LEU A 91 -10.80 7.97 11.89
N ALA A 92 -11.10 6.75 12.31
CA ALA A 92 -12.41 6.14 12.08
C ALA A 92 -13.51 6.94 12.75
N SER A 93 -13.31 7.34 14.02
CA SER A 93 -14.23 8.21 14.75
C SER A 93 -14.43 9.55 14.05
N ALA A 94 -13.34 10.25 13.72
CA ALA A 94 -13.41 11.56 13.07
C ALA A 94 -14.09 11.50 11.69
N LYS A 95 -13.84 10.44 10.91
CA LYS A 95 -14.55 10.21 9.65
C LYS A 95 -16.05 9.99 9.88
N GLN A 96 -16.44 9.29 10.93
CA GLN A 96 -17.85 9.10 11.26
C GLN A 96 -18.50 10.45 11.64
N ASP A 97 -17.85 11.23 12.49
CA ASP A 97 -18.33 12.57 12.86
C ASP A 97 -18.52 13.48 11.64
N CYS A 98 -17.60 13.45 10.67
CA CYS A 98 -17.75 14.19 9.41
C CYS A 98 -18.96 13.72 8.59
N ARG A 99 -19.25 12.42 8.56
CA ARG A 99 -20.40 11.85 7.84
C ARG A 99 -21.72 12.20 8.49
N ASP A 100 -21.74 12.29 9.81
CA ASP A 100 -22.94 12.64 10.58
C ASP A 100 -23.25 14.13 10.49
N ARG A 101 -22.22 14.98 10.36
CA ARG A 101 -22.36 16.44 10.26
C ARG A 101 -22.66 16.97 8.87
N PHE A 102 -22.14 16.33 7.82
CA PHE A 102 -22.20 16.87 6.46
C PHE A 102 -22.86 15.89 5.47
N PRO A 103 -23.70 16.39 4.55
CA PRO A 103 -24.40 15.55 3.58
C PRO A 103 -23.42 14.80 2.66
N ALA A 104 -23.87 13.66 2.13
CA ALA A 104 -23.07 12.88 1.19
C ALA A 104 -22.79 13.68 -0.10
N GLY A 105 -21.53 13.70 -0.54
CA GLY A 105 -21.10 14.39 -1.76
C GLY A 105 -20.90 15.91 -1.61
N SER A 106 -20.92 16.46 -0.40
CA SER A 106 -20.62 17.89 -0.19
C SER A 106 -19.13 18.16 -0.03
N ALA A 107 -18.68 19.30 -0.56
CA ALA A 107 -17.30 19.77 -0.41
C ALA A 107 -16.90 20.03 1.06
N ASP A 108 -17.86 20.30 1.95
CA ASP A 108 -17.61 20.43 3.38
C ASP A 108 -17.30 19.07 4.04
N ARG A 109 -18.01 18.01 3.62
CA ARG A 109 -17.74 16.65 4.08
C ARG A 109 -16.35 16.18 3.67
N ASP A 110 -15.98 16.45 2.42
CA ASP A 110 -14.68 16.06 1.88
C ASP A 110 -13.55 16.79 2.63
N ARG A 111 -13.63 18.12 2.78
CA ARG A 111 -12.66 18.90 3.57
C ARG A 111 -12.55 18.41 5.02
N CYS A 112 -13.67 18.06 5.66
CA CYS A 112 -13.65 17.49 7.02
C CYS A 112 -12.90 16.16 7.07
N ILE A 113 -13.17 15.26 6.12
CA ILE A 113 -12.53 13.95 6.03
C ILE A 113 -11.03 14.08 5.72
N ASP A 114 -10.65 15.04 4.87
CA ASP A 114 -9.25 15.31 4.53
C ASP A 114 -8.48 15.82 5.75
N GLN A 115 -9.05 16.76 6.52
CA GLN A 115 -8.45 17.21 7.78
C GLN A 115 -8.27 16.06 8.78
N ALA A 116 -9.27 15.18 8.91
CA ALA A 116 -9.15 14.00 9.76
C ALA A 116 -8.00 13.07 9.30
N GLN A 117 -7.79 12.93 7.99
CA GLN A 117 -6.68 12.17 7.43
C GLN A 117 -5.32 12.79 7.75
N VAL A 118 -5.19 14.12 7.69
CA VAL A 118 -3.97 14.85 8.06
C VAL A 118 -3.62 14.60 9.52
N VAL A 119 -4.59 14.72 10.43
CA VAL A 119 -4.38 14.46 11.87
C VAL A 119 -3.93 13.01 12.11
N ALA A 120 -4.57 12.05 11.46
CA ALA A 120 -4.17 10.65 11.57
C ALA A 120 -2.81 10.37 10.93
N PHE A 121 -2.42 11.13 9.90
CA PHE A 121 -1.09 11.06 9.32
C PHE A 121 -0.04 11.54 10.34
N GLN A 122 -0.25 12.71 10.96
CA GLN A 122 0.62 13.26 12.00
C GLN A 122 0.75 12.29 13.19
N CYS A 123 -0.36 11.77 13.72
CA CYS A 123 -0.36 10.77 14.80
C CYS A 123 0.53 9.55 14.46
N ARG A 124 0.44 9.04 13.23
CA ARG A 124 1.28 7.91 12.80
C ARG A 124 2.73 8.29 12.59
N ASP A 125 3.00 9.55 12.24
CA ASP A 125 4.36 10.04 12.08
C ASP A 125 5.05 10.19 13.44
N ASP A 126 4.37 10.81 14.42
CA ASP A 126 4.83 10.90 15.80
C ASP A 126 5.11 9.52 16.39
N ALA A 127 4.22 8.54 16.15
CA ALA A 127 4.45 7.16 16.57
C ALA A 127 5.69 6.55 15.87
N ARG A 128 5.92 6.81 14.58
CA ARG A 128 7.13 6.32 13.89
C ARG A 128 8.39 6.95 14.46
N GLU A 129 8.34 8.23 14.81
CA GLU A 129 9.47 8.93 15.42
C GLU A 129 9.76 8.35 16.82
N GLN A 130 8.73 8.27 17.67
CA GLN A 130 8.81 7.76 19.03
C GLN A 130 9.34 6.32 19.09
N PHE A 131 8.77 5.41 18.29
CA PHE A 131 9.11 3.98 18.33
C PHE A 131 10.23 3.59 17.35
N GLY A 132 10.63 4.50 16.46
CA GLY A 132 11.62 4.28 15.41
C GLY A 132 12.96 3.70 15.90
N PRO A 133 13.59 4.24 16.96
CA PRO A 133 14.83 3.70 17.52
C PRO A 133 14.71 2.24 17.99
N ALA A 134 13.60 1.89 18.64
CA ALA A 134 13.34 0.52 19.11
C ALA A 134 13.17 -0.45 17.93
N LEU A 135 12.43 -0.05 16.90
CA LEU A 135 12.29 -0.85 15.68
C LEU A 135 13.60 -1.04 14.92
N LYS A 136 14.45 0.00 14.87
CA LYS A 136 15.81 -0.10 14.30
C LYS A 136 16.64 -1.13 15.08
N ARG A 137 16.50 -1.20 16.41
CA ARG A 137 17.14 -2.23 17.25
C ARG A 137 16.62 -3.64 16.94
N CYS A 138 15.31 -3.87 16.91
CA CYS A 138 14.73 -5.16 16.54
C CYS A 138 15.21 -5.63 15.15
N ARG A 139 15.28 -4.72 14.19
CA ARG A 139 15.80 -5.00 12.84
C ARG A 139 17.29 -5.39 12.85
N ARG A 140 18.11 -4.74 13.68
CA ARG A 140 19.54 -5.10 13.82
C ARG A 140 19.71 -6.50 14.42
N GLN A 141 18.96 -6.82 15.47
CA GLN A 141 18.98 -8.15 16.10
C GLN A 141 18.53 -9.25 15.14
N PHE A 142 17.45 -9.01 14.39
CA PHE A 142 17.01 -9.93 13.33
C PHE A 142 18.11 -10.19 12.30
N ARG A 143 18.78 -9.13 11.79
CA ARG A 143 19.84 -9.29 10.79
C ARG A 143 21.00 -10.12 11.31
N ALA A 144 21.38 -9.94 12.58
CA ALA A 144 22.42 -10.74 13.22
C ALA A 144 21.99 -12.21 13.33
N CYS A 145 20.77 -12.47 13.82
CA CYS A 145 20.19 -13.82 13.92
C CYS A 145 20.14 -14.51 12.55
N ALA A 146 19.52 -13.87 11.55
CA ALA A 146 19.36 -14.46 10.23
C ALA A 146 20.69 -14.65 9.48
N ARG A 147 21.74 -13.88 9.79
CA ARG A 147 23.08 -14.10 9.23
C ARG A 147 23.72 -15.38 9.80
N ALA A 148 23.42 -15.73 11.05
CA ALA A 148 23.92 -16.95 11.68
C ALA A 148 23.23 -18.23 11.17
N CYS A 149 22.14 -18.11 10.39
CA CYS A 149 21.41 -19.24 9.81
C CYS A 149 22.02 -19.79 8.50
N GLY A 150 23.19 -19.33 8.09
CA GLY A 150 23.88 -19.79 6.89
C GLY A 150 25.38 -19.99 7.14
N PRO A 151 26.12 -20.51 6.15
CA PRO A 151 27.56 -20.63 6.25
C PRO A 151 28.22 -19.24 6.43
N PRO A 152 29.42 -19.17 7.03
CA PRO A 152 30.12 -17.90 7.22
C PRO A 152 30.50 -17.23 5.89
N GLU A 153 30.70 -18.03 4.85
CA GLU A 153 30.99 -17.57 3.50
C GLU A 153 29.73 -16.99 2.84
N GLN A 154 29.84 -15.77 2.33
CA GLN A 154 28.72 -15.10 1.68
C GLN A 154 28.66 -15.47 0.21
N PRO A 155 27.46 -15.76 -0.33
CA PRO A 155 27.29 -16.00 -1.75
C PRO A 155 27.63 -14.75 -2.58
N ASP A 156 28.00 -14.97 -3.84
CA ASP A 156 28.30 -13.90 -4.79
C ASP A 156 27.16 -12.87 -4.85
N PRO A 157 27.43 -11.56 -4.62
CA PRO A 157 26.40 -10.54 -4.57
C PRO A 157 25.58 -10.40 -5.86
N ALA A 158 26.18 -10.62 -7.04
CA ALA A 158 25.49 -10.51 -8.32
C ALA A 158 24.51 -11.67 -8.51
N ALA A 159 24.95 -12.90 -8.24
CA ALA A 159 24.08 -14.08 -8.24
C ALA A 159 22.92 -13.95 -7.24
N VAL A 160 23.19 -13.43 -6.03
CA VAL A 160 22.16 -13.16 -5.02
C VAL A 160 21.12 -12.15 -5.51
N ALA A 161 21.56 -11.08 -6.19
CA ALA A 161 20.67 -10.06 -6.71
C ALA A 161 19.73 -10.65 -7.77
N GLN A 162 20.28 -11.39 -8.73
CA GLN A 162 19.51 -12.07 -9.77
C GLN A 162 18.51 -13.07 -9.17
N CYS A 163 18.95 -13.91 -8.22
CA CYS A 163 18.09 -14.87 -7.54
C CYS A 163 16.91 -14.17 -6.83
N LYS A 164 17.17 -13.07 -6.12
CA LYS A 164 16.13 -12.29 -5.45
C LYS A 164 15.15 -11.64 -6.42
N ASP A 165 15.61 -11.22 -7.60
CA ASP A 165 14.72 -10.65 -8.61
C ASP A 165 13.81 -11.71 -9.22
N THR A 166 14.31 -12.92 -9.47
CA THR A 166 13.48 -14.06 -9.85
C THR A 166 12.44 -14.38 -8.77
N ALA A 167 12.85 -14.47 -7.50
CA ALA A 167 11.92 -14.70 -6.39
C ALA A 167 10.83 -13.61 -6.31
N LYS A 168 11.18 -12.34 -6.53
CA LYS A 168 10.20 -11.24 -6.58
C LYS A 168 9.25 -11.38 -7.77
N GLN A 169 9.74 -11.80 -8.94
CA GLN A 169 8.90 -12.01 -10.12
C GLN A 169 7.90 -13.15 -9.86
N ASN A 170 8.37 -14.27 -9.31
CA ASN A 170 7.51 -15.40 -8.95
C ASN A 170 6.45 -15.00 -7.92
N PHE A 171 6.82 -14.25 -6.89
CA PHE A 171 5.86 -13.70 -5.92
C PHE A 171 4.81 -12.81 -6.59
N ARG A 172 5.23 -11.93 -7.51
CA ARG A 172 4.30 -11.05 -8.24
C ARG A 172 3.32 -11.86 -9.09
N THR A 173 3.80 -12.89 -9.79
CA THR A 173 2.94 -13.79 -10.57
C THR A 173 1.96 -14.55 -9.67
N CYS A 174 2.45 -15.15 -8.58
CA CYS A 174 1.61 -15.87 -7.62
C CYS A 174 0.51 -14.96 -7.04
N ASN A 175 0.88 -13.78 -6.56
CA ASN A 175 -0.09 -12.82 -6.02
C ASN A 175 -1.05 -12.28 -7.10
N ALA A 176 -0.64 -12.20 -8.37
CA ALA A 176 -1.54 -11.82 -9.46
C ALA A 176 -2.59 -12.92 -9.71
N ASN A 177 -2.19 -14.19 -9.71
CA ASN A 177 -3.12 -15.32 -9.85
C ASN A 177 -4.12 -15.37 -8.69
N CYS A 178 -3.64 -15.26 -7.43
CA CYS A 178 -4.55 -15.19 -6.26
C CYS A 178 -5.57 -14.06 -6.40
N LEU A 179 -5.15 -12.93 -6.99
CA LEU A 179 -6.03 -11.79 -7.21
C LEU A 179 -7.06 -12.06 -8.32
N GLU A 180 -6.66 -12.69 -9.41
CA GLU A 180 -7.57 -13.10 -10.49
C GLU A 180 -8.64 -14.06 -9.96
N ASP A 181 -8.25 -15.09 -9.21
CA ASP A 181 -9.18 -16.04 -8.58
C ASP A 181 -10.18 -15.32 -7.65
N PHE A 182 -9.68 -14.38 -6.85
CA PHE A 182 -10.53 -13.56 -5.99
C PHE A 182 -11.52 -12.70 -6.79
N GLN A 183 -11.09 -12.13 -7.93
CA GLN A 183 -11.94 -11.32 -8.79
C GLN A 183 -13.04 -12.17 -9.43
N VAL A 184 -12.71 -13.35 -9.95
CA VAL A 184 -13.68 -14.33 -10.46
C VAL A 184 -14.71 -14.67 -9.38
N ALA A 185 -14.26 -14.98 -8.16
CA ALA A 185 -15.15 -15.33 -7.06
C ALA A 185 -16.08 -14.17 -6.68
N VAL A 186 -15.57 -12.93 -6.61
CA VAL A 186 -16.39 -11.75 -6.33
C VAL A 186 -17.42 -11.48 -7.41
N ASP A 187 -17.05 -11.62 -8.69
CA ASP A 187 -17.95 -11.43 -9.82
C ASP A 187 -19.08 -12.46 -9.79
N ALA A 188 -18.76 -13.73 -9.50
CA ALA A 188 -19.73 -14.79 -9.28
C ALA A 188 -20.65 -14.50 -8.09
N CYS A 189 -20.10 -14.07 -6.94
CA CYS A 189 -20.88 -13.68 -5.77
C CYS A 189 -21.87 -12.52 -6.05
N LEU A 190 -21.54 -11.66 -7.00
CA LEU A 190 -22.37 -10.53 -7.42
C LEU A 190 -23.28 -10.86 -8.61
N ASN A 191 -23.28 -12.11 -9.08
CA ASN A 191 -23.97 -12.57 -10.27
C ASN A 191 -23.68 -11.66 -11.47
N ARG A 192 -22.40 -11.56 -11.82
CA ARG A 192 -21.89 -10.79 -12.96
C ARG A 192 -20.96 -11.65 -13.79
N ASP A 193 -21.08 -11.52 -15.11
CA ASP A 193 -20.18 -12.15 -16.06
C ASP A 193 -18.75 -11.61 -15.87
N HIS A 194 -17.82 -12.53 -15.59
CA HIS A 194 -16.43 -12.18 -15.30
C HIS A 194 -15.74 -11.52 -16.50
N ALA A 195 -15.98 -12.02 -17.73
CA ALA A 195 -15.35 -11.47 -18.93
C ALA A 195 -15.77 -10.01 -19.19
N CYS A 196 -17.04 -9.68 -18.98
CA CYS A 196 -17.54 -8.32 -19.04
C CYS A 196 -16.90 -7.43 -17.96
N VAL A 197 -16.84 -7.91 -16.71
CA VAL A 197 -16.25 -7.13 -15.61
C VAL A 197 -14.74 -6.92 -15.82
N GLU A 198 -14.03 -7.91 -16.36
CA GLU A 198 -12.62 -7.79 -16.75
C GLU A 198 -12.42 -6.70 -17.81
N GLN A 199 -13.28 -6.63 -18.83
CA GLN A 199 -13.22 -5.53 -19.80
C GLN A 199 -13.42 -4.17 -19.12
N CYS A 200 -14.41 -4.06 -18.21
CA CYS A 200 -14.60 -2.84 -17.43
C CYS A 200 -13.36 -2.48 -16.58
N ARG A 201 -12.67 -3.47 -16.00
CA ARG A 201 -11.43 -3.27 -15.24
C ARG A 201 -10.31 -2.75 -16.16
N ALA A 202 -10.16 -3.34 -17.35
CA ALA A 202 -9.18 -2.92 -18.35
C ALA A 202 -9.43 -1.47 -18.83
N ASP A 203 -10.68 -1.12 -19.12
CA ASP A 203 -11.06 0.24 -19.52
C ASP A 203 -10.77 1.27 -18.42
N ARG A 204 -11.08 0.92 -17.17
CA ARG A 204 -10.75 1.76 -16.02
C ARG A 204 -9.24 1.91 -15.86
N ASP A 205 -8.46 0.85 -16.06
CA ASP A 205 -7.02 0.92 -15.93
C ASP A 205 -6.42 1.80 -17.03
N GLY A 206 -6.91 1.70 -18.27
CA GLY A 206 -6.60 2.64 -19.35
C GLY A 206 -6.96 4.09 -19.03
N CYS A 207 -8.10 4.33 -18.36
CA CYS A 207 -8.52 5.64 -17.88
C CYS A 207 -7.59 6.19 -16.78
N ARG A 208 -7.22 5.36 -15.80
CA ARG A 208 -6.44 5.76 -14.61
C ARG A 208 -4.96 5.96 -14.91
N GLN A 209 -4.38 5.16 -15.79
CA GLN A 209 -2.95 5.13 -16.03
C GLN A 209 -2.34 6.53 -16.30
N PRO A 210 -2.84 7.34 -17.25
CA PRO A 210 -2.25 8.66 -17.51
C PRO A 210 -2.36 9.61 -16.29
N ILE A 211 -3.42 9.50 -15.50
CA ILE A 211 -3.62 10.31 -14.30
C ILE A 211 -2.61 9.91 -13.21
N LEU A 212 -2.39 8.61 -13.02
CA LEU A 212 -1.42 8.09 -12.07
C LEU A 212 0.01 8.40 -12.49
N ASP A 213 0.32 8.35 -13.78
CA ASP A 213 1.63 8.70 -14.32
C ASP A 213 1.94 10.18 -14.06
N GLN A 214 0.97 11.08 -14.29
CA GLN A 214 1.12 12.49 -13.96
C GLN A 214 1.29 12.71 -12.46
N LEU A 215 0.43 12.10 -11.63
CA LEU A 215 0.52 12.19 -10.16
C LEU A 215 1.89 11.73 -9.64
N ASN A 216 2.40 10.62 -10.16
CA ASN A 216 3.72 10.11 -9.78
C ASN A 216 4.84 11.07 -10.17
N SER A 217 4.74 11.70 -11.35
CA SER A 217 5.68 12.73 -11.81
C SER A 217 5.66 13.95 -10.90
N ASP A 218 4.47 14.44 -10.54
CA ASP A 218 4.29 15.60 -9.65
C ASP A 218 4.83 15.31 -8.24
N ILE A 219 4.53 14.14 -7.67
CA ILE A 219 5.08 13.70 -6.38
C ILE A 219 6.61 13.62 -6.43
N ALA A 220 7.18 13.10 -7.52
CA ALA A 220 8.62 13.04 -7.69
C ALA A 220 9.24 14.44 -7.73
N ALA A 221 8.61 15.39 -8.43
CA ALA A 221 9.03 16.79 -8.46
C ALA A 221 8.97 17.44 -7.07
N CYS A 222 7.88 17.24 -6.32
CA CYS A 222 7.76 17.73 -4.94
C CYS A 222 8.86 17.16 -4.02
N ASN A 223 9.20 15.88 -4.16
CA ASN A 223 10.26 15.26 -3.38
C ASN A 223 11.65 15.79 -3.76
N ALA A 224 11.91 15.97 -5.06
CA ALA A 224 13.17 16.57 -5.53
C ALA A 224 13.34 17.99 -5.01
N ARG A 225 12.25 18.78 -4.96
CA ARG A 225 12.27 20.12 -4.38
C ARG A 225 12.60 20.10 -2.89
N ARG A 226 11.91 19.24 -2.12
CA ARG A 226 12.20 19.03 -0.69
C ARG A 226 13.67 18.72 -0.45
N ASP A 227 14.22 17.78 -1.20
CA ASP A 227 15.60 17.30 -0.99
C ASP A 227 16.60 18.43 -1.28
N SER A 228 16.33 19.25 -2.30
CA SER A 228 17.08 20.47 -2.59
C SER A 228 16.98 21.50 -1.44
N ASP A 229 15.77 21.77 -0.94
CA ASP A 229 15.55 22.75 0.13
C ASP A 229 16.18 22.30 1.46
N ILE A 230 16.09 21.01 1.82
CA ILE A 230 16.78 20.44 2.98
C ILE A 230 18.30 20.59 2.83
N GLN A 231 18.85 20.34 1.64
CA GLN A 231 20.28 20.51 1.42
C GLN A 231 20.69 21.99 1.55
N ASN A 232 19.86 22.93 1.09
CA ASN A 232 20.09 24.35 1.28
C ASN A 232 20.07 24.74 2.77
N CYS A 233 19.11 24.23 3.56
CA CYS A 233 19.08 24.45 5.01
C CYS A 233 20.37 23.99 5.69
N LYS A 234 20.89 22.81 5.32
CA LYS A 234 22.16 22.27 5.84
C LYS A 234 23.39 23.10 5.44
N ASN A 235 23.35 23.74 4.28
CA ASN A 235 24.44 24.59 3.82
C ASN A 235 24.46 25.97 4.50
N ILE A 236 23.30 26.44 4.98
CA ILE A 236 23.13 27.78 5.57
C ILE A 236 23.33 27.77 7.09
N PHE A 237 22.73 26.78 7.77
CA PHE A 237 22.67 26.75 9.23
C PHE A 237 23.61 25.70 9.83
N PRO A 238 24.21 25.97 11.01
CA PRO A 238 25.03 25.00 11.72
C PRO A 238 24.29 23.69 12.00
N ASP A 239 25.01 22.58 11.94
CA ASP A 239 24.44 21.24 12.19
C ASP A 239 23.86 21.13 13.60
N GLY A 240 22.57 20.74 13.66
CA GLY A 240 21.83 20.57 14.91
C GLY A 240 21.39 21.88 15.57
N SER A 241 21.46 23.01 14.86
CA SER A 241 20.89 24.27 15.35
C SER A 241 19.36 24.29 15.24
N PRO A 242 18.64 24.95 16.16
CA PRO A 242 17.18 25.12 16.07
C PRO A 242 16.74 25.76 14.74
N GLU A 243 17.56 26.66 14.17
CA GLU A 243 17.29 27.28 12.88
C GLU A 243 17.40 26.29 11.72
N GLN A 244 18.34 25.34 11.79
CA GLN A 244 18.45 24.26 10.81
C GLN A 244 17.22 23.35 10.87
N GLU A 245 16.80 22.95 12.08
CA GLU A 245 15.61 22.11 12.30
C GLU A 245 14.35 22.79 11.76
N GLN A 246 14.09 24.05 12.15
CA GLN A 246 12.95 24.81 11.67
C GLN A 246 12.94 24.99 10.13
N CYS A 247 14.11 25.19 9.52
CA CYS A 247 14.23 25.29 8.06
C CYS A 247 13.87 23.96 7.37
N ILE A 248 14.36 22.84 7.92
CA ILE A 248 14.06 21.50 7.42
C ILE A 248 12.56 21.19 7.56
N ASP A 249 11.95 21.54 8.69
CA ASP A 249 10.52 21.34 8.92
C ASP A 249 9.67 22.13 7.91
N ASN A 250 10.02 23.39 7.67
CA ASN A 250 9.35 24.21 6.65
C ASN A 250 9.45 23.57 5.25
N ALA A 251 10.62 23.07 4.87
CA ALA A 251 10.81 22.37 3.59
C ALA A 251 9.97 21.08 3.52
N GLN A 252 9.83 20.36 4.63
CA GLN A 252 8.98 19.17 4.71
C GLN A 252 7.49 19.51 4.59
N VAL A 253 7.02 20.57 5.26
CA VAL A 253 5.64 21.09 5.17
C VAL A 253 5.31 21.52 3.74
N GLN A 254 6.18 22.30 3.09
CA GLN A 254 5.98 22.71 1.69
C GLN A 254 5.91 21.51 0.74
N ALA A 255 6.76 20.51 0.95
CA ALA A 255 6.71 19.29 0.16
C ALA A 255 5.44 18.47 0.43
N PHE A 256 4.91 18.52 1.66
CA PHE A 256 3.64 17.90 2.02
C PHE A 256 2.50 18.58 1.29
N GLU A 257 2.38 19.90 1.37
CA GLU A 257 1.38 20.72 0.67
C GLU A 257 1.43 20.49 -0.86
N CYS A 258 2.63 20.45 -1.44
CA CYS A 258 2.82 20.15 -2.87
C CYS A 258 2.28 18.76 -3.26
N ARG A 259 2.60 17.72 -2.48
CA ARG A 259 2.10 16.36 -2.74
C ARG A 259 0.59 16.25 -2.50
N ASP A 260 0.06 17.01 -1.55
CA ASP A 260 -1.36 17.07 -1.28
C ASP A 260 -2.11 17.69 -2.46
N GLN A 261 -1.64 18.85 -2.94
CA GLN A 261 -2.19 19.49 -4.14
C GLN A 261 -2.10 18.58 -5.37
N ALA A 262 -1.01 17.83 -5.56
CA ALA A 262 -0.89 16.87 -6.65
C ALA A 262 -1.99 15.79 -6.59
N ARG A 263 -2.33 15.30 -5.37
CA ARG A 263 -3.42 14.35 -5.17
C ARG A 263 -4.78 14.98 -5.41
N GLU A 264 -5.00 16.20 -4.94
CA GLU A 264 -6.23 16.96 -5.19
C GLU A 264 -6.45 17.20 -6.68
N ASN A 265 -5.39 17.49 -7.44
CA ASN A 265 -5.46 17.65 -8.89
C ASN A 265 -5.81 16.32 -9.60
N ALA A 266 -5.28 15.20 -9.12
CA ALA A 266 -5.56 13.88 -9.67
C ALA A 266 -6.97 13.37 -9.31
N ARG A 267 -7.54 13.83 -8.19
CA ARG A 267 -8.78 13.31 -7.62
C ARG A 267 -9.96 13.34 -8.60
N PRO A 268 -10.33 14.47 -9.26
CA PRO A 268 -11.48 14.49 -10.17
C PRO A 268 -11.38 13.48 -11.32
N GLY A 269 -10.17 13.31 -11.89
CA GLY A 269 -9.94 12.34 -12.96
C GLY A 269 -10.15 10.91 -12.47
N LEU A 270 -9.60 10.57 -11.30
CA LEU A 270 -9.77 9.25 -10.69
C LEU A 270 -11.24 8.97 -10.34
N GLU A 271 -11.98 9.98 -9.89
CA GLU A 271 -13.41 9.88 -9.61
C GLU A 271 -14.24 9.64 -10.87
N SER A 272 -13.92 10.34 -11.97
CA SER A 272 -14.55 10.11 -13.28
C SER A 272 -14.31 8.68 -13.76
N CYS A 273 -13.06 8.18 -13.70
CA CYS A 273 -12.75 6.79 -14.05
C CYS A 273 -13.52 5.79 -13.17
N ARG A 274 -13.71 6.09 -11.88
CA ARG A 274 -14.51 5.26 -10.96
C ARG A 274 -15.99 5.24 -11.35
N GLN A 275 -16.58 6.38 -11.72
CA GLN A 275 -17.98 6.47 -12.16
C GLN A 275 -18.22 5.75 -13.49
N ALA A 276 -17.29 5.88 -14.44
CA ALA A 276 -17.34 5.15 -15.71
C ALA A 276 -17.30 3.63 -15.47
N PHE A 277 -16.41 3.18 -14.58
CA PHE A 277 -16.33 1.78 -14.18
C PHE A 277 -17.63 1.27 -13.53
N GLN A 278 -18.20 2.04 -12.61
CA GLN A 278 -19.50 1.74 -11.98
C GLN A 278 -20.59 1.51 -13.03
N SER A 279 -20.68 2.44 -13.99
CA SER A 279 -21.66 2.39 -15.07
C SER A 279 -21.46 1.18 -15.98
N CYS A 280 -20.20 0.82 -16.27
CA CYS A 280 -19.85 -0.37 -17.06
C CYS A 280 -20.27 -1.66 -16.36
N VAL A 281 -19.91 -1.84 -15.09
CA VAL A 281 -20.22 -3.06 -14.33
C VAL A 281 -21.73 -3.25 -14.13
N GLN A 282 -22.50 -2.17 -14.00
CA GLN A 282 -23.97 -2.25 -13.92
C GLN A 282 -24.61 -2.80 -15.20
N GLN A 283 -23.94 -2.66 -16.35
CA GLN A 283 -24.41 -3.16 -17.64
C GLN A 283 -23.96 -4.60 -17.92
N CYS A 284 -23.09 -5.17 -17.07
CA CYS A 284 -22.64 -6.54 -17.26
C CYS A 284 -23.77 -7.55 -17.01
N PRO A 285 -23.92 -8.57 -17.87
CA PRO A 285 -24.94 -9.59 -17.71
C PRO A 285 -24.68 -10.47 -16.47
N PRO A 286 -25.68 -11.27 -16.04
CA PRO A 286 -25.50 -12.31 -15.03
C PRO A 286 -24.36 -13.28 -15.36
N ALA A 287 -23.78 -13.91 -14.35
CA ALA A 287 -22.78 -14.95 -14.55
C ALA A 287 -23.46 -16.16 -15.24
N SER A 288 -22.83 -16.66 -16.31
CA SER A 288 -23.22 -17.89 -17.01
C SER A 288 -22.59 -19.14 -16.42
#